data_AF-A0A3M0XE63-F1
#
_entry.id   AF-A0A3M0XE63-F1
#
_cell.length_a   1.000
_cell.length_b   1.000
_cell.length_c   1.000
_cell.angle_alpha   90.00
_cell.angle_beta   90.00
_cell.angle_gamma   90.00
#
_symmetry.space_group_name_H-M   'P 1'
#
loop_
_entity.id
_entity.type
_entity.pdbx_description
1 polymer ?
#
loop_
_entity_poly.entity_id
_entity_poly.type
_entity_poly.pdbx_seq_one_letter_code
_entity_poly.pdbx_strand_id
1 'polypeptide(L)'
;LFPNVRGITPQILVSIIAILAGFVVILVVVFPAVRDVLIGSSEKSECRFSVLLSSIGRQAGLSIPASCKMKRMNIGLSDLEPIVPLAKKRIESYKSADYAISTGGSASDHFKPREKDYYKWSLMRLVSDELVDCFDKGWRGELELDPRIWTNVYSRAFEGRKAGHYICILCSRMVFGDDVKSLFSEPEIKRGFLLAPFMEVEKVEGKSYMNFLSEGVREDWKYKLQYAGFTLDEPWAVLFVADPFTKEGKLSGVVQLAEYDKITTDLGGTEKKYASGIIPGVERRERCAVIIGD
;
A
#
# COMPACT_ATOMS: atom_id res chain seq x y z
N LEU A 1 33.16 64.01 -1.60
CA LEU A 1 32.52 63.80 -0.28
C LEU A 1 32.02 62.36 -0.24
N PHE A 2 32.88 61.41 0.15
CA PHE A 2 32.46 60.04 0.41
C PHE A 2 31.90 59.99 1.84
N PRO A 3 30.65 59.57 2.06
CA PRO A 3 30.08 59.51 3.39
C PRO A 3 30.84 58.49 4.24
N ASN A 4 31.26 58.96 5.41
CA ASN A 4 31.88 58.19 6.48
C ASN A 4 31.07 56.91 6.76
N VAL A 5 31.60 55.76 6.36
CA VAL A 5 31.03 54.45 6.71
C VAL A 5 31.33 54.24 8.19
N ARG A 6 30.31 54.38 9.05
CA ARG A 6 30.43 54.04 10.48
C ARG A 6 30.85 52.58 10.58
N GLY A 7 32.04 52.35 11.13
CA GLY A 7 32.62 51.02 11.29
C GLY A 7 31.70 50.11 12.10
N ILE A 8 31.60 48.86 11.65
CA ILE A 8 30.86 47.80 12.33
C ILE A 8 31.47 47.64 13.72
N THR A 9 30.71 47.94 14.77
CA THR A 9 31.17 47.71 16.13
C THR A 9 31.25 46.20 16.41
N PRO A 10 32.20 45.72 17.23
CA PRO A 10 32.34 44.29 17.53
C PRO A 10 31.03 43.63 18.02
N GLN A 11 30.18 44.40 18.71
CA GLN A 11 28.87 43.95 19.20
C GLN A 11 27.88 43.65 18.06
N ILE A 12 27.92 44.42 16.97
CA ILE A 12 27.09 44.17 15.78
C ILE A 12 27.57 42.90 15.07
N LEU A 13 28.89 42.69 14.98
CA LEU A 13 29.46 41.50 14.35
C LEU A 13 29.08 40.21 15.09
N VAL A 14 29.17 40.21 16.44
CA VAL A 14 28.77 39.06 17.27
C VAL A 14 27.28 38.74 17.11
N SER A 15 26.44 39.77 17.09
CA SER A 15 24.99 39.60 16.86
C SER A 15 24.68 38.98 15.50
N ILE A 16 25.36 39.42 14.44
CA ILE A 16 25.20 38.86 13.09
C ILE A 16 25.62 37.39 13.04
N ILE A 17 26.75 37.04 13.66
CA ILE A 17 27.24 35.65 13.70
C ILE A 17 26.26 34.76 14.48
N ALA A 18 25.73 35.24 15.60
CA ALA A 18 24.74 34.49 16.38
C ALA A 18 23.44 34.24 15.60
N ILE A 19 22.95 35.24 14.86
CA ILE A 19 21.77 35.09 14.00
C ILE A 19 22.04 34.08 12.87
N LEU A 20 23.19 34.17 12.20
CA LEU A 20 23.56 33.24 11.13
C LEU A 20 23.68 31.80 11.65
N ALA A 21 24.31 31.59 12.81
CA ALA A 21 24.40 30.28 13.43
C ALA A 21 23.01 29.71 13.77
N GLY A 22 22.12 30.53 14.33
CA GLY A 22 20.73 30.15 14.58
C GLY A 22 19.98 29.77 13.30
N PHE A 23 20.20 30.53 12.22
CA PHE A 23 19.58 30.27 10.92
C PHE A 23 20.04 28.94 10.32
N VAL A 24 21.34 28.61 10.45
CA VAL A 24 21.90 27.32 10.01
C VAL A 24 21.28 26.18 10.81
N VAL A 25 21.12 26.31 12.13
CA VAL A 25 20.48 25.27 12.95
C VAL A 25 19.02 25.05 12.52
N ILE A 26 18.27 26.13 12.27
CA ILE A 26 16.89 26.02 11.78
C ILE A 26 16.85 25.31 10.42
N LEU A 27 17.70 25.69 9.48
CA LEU A 27 17.71 25.11 8.12
C LEU A 27 18.21 23.65 8.09
N VAL A 28 19.14 23.27 8.96
CA VAL A 28 19.73 21.92 8.94
C VAL A 28 18.94 20.94 9.81
N VAL A 29 18.35 21.40 10.93
CA VAL A 29 17.71 20.51 11.90
C VAL A 29 16.18 20.60 11.83
N VAL A 30 15.62 21.81 11.81
CA VAL A 30 14.17 22.01 11.90
C VAL A 30 13.52 21.86 10.53
N PHE A 31 14.14 22.41 9.49
CA PHE A 31 13.57 22.42 8.15
C PHE A 31 13.36 21.02 7.56
N PRO A 32 14.26 20.02 7.71
CA PRO A 32 13.98 18.66 7.23
C PRO A 32 12.76 18.04 7.92
N ALA A 33 12.67 18.14 9.26
CA ALA A 33 11.55 17.60 10.00
C ALA A 33 10.22 18.27 9.63
N VAL A 34 10.21 19.59 9.44
CA VAL A 34 9.02 20.33 9.01
C VAL A 34 8.68 20.02 7.55
N ARG A 35 9.67 19.89 6.68
CA ARG A 35 9.50 19.53 5.26
C ARG A 35 8.88 18.15 5.13
N ASP A 36 9.35 17.16 5.89
CA ASP A 36 8.81 15.79 5.83
C ASP A 36 7.34 15.74 6.29
N VAL A 37 6.99 16.53 7.32
CA VAL A 37 5.60 16.67 7.78
C VAL A 37 4.72 17.40 6.76
N LEU A 38 5.23 18.48 6.16
CA LEU A 38 4.48 19.26 5.16
C LEU A 38 4.31 18.49 3.85
N ILE A 39 5.34 17.79 3.37
CA ILE A 39 5.26 16.94 2.17
C ILE A 39 4.31 15.76 2.43
N GLY A 40 4.44 15.06 3.57
CA GLY A 40 3.56 13.95 3.91
C GLY A 40 2.08 14.35 4.09
N SER A 41 1.80 15.59 4.50
CA SER A 41 0.43 16.13 4.59
C SER A 41 -0.11 16.61 3.23
N SER A 42 0.75 17.28 2.43
CA SER A 42 0.41 17.77 1.09
C SER A 42 0.10 16.63 0.12
N GLU A 43 0.92 15.59 0.09
CA GLU A 43 0.76 14.42 -0.80
C GLU A 43 -0.56 13.68 -0.55
N LYS A 44 -0.99 13.56 0.70
CA LYS A 44 -2.27 12.93 1.07
C LYS A 44 -3.47 13.73 0.55
N SER A 45 -3.38 15.06 0.48
CA SER A 45 -4.48 15.93 0.01
C SER A 45 -4.59 16.02 -1.52
N GLU A 46 -3.47 15.99 -2.25
CA GLU A 46 -3.45 16.09 -3.72
C GLU A 46 -4.10 14.88 -4.41
N CYS A 47 -3.98 13.70 -3.80
CA CYS A 47 -4.53 12.47 -4.38
C CYS A 47 -6.05 12.36 -4.24
N ARG A 48 -6.62 12.94 -3.19
CA ARG A 48 -8.09 13.07 -3.07
C ARG A 48 -8.67 13.83 -4.26
N PHE A 49 -7.99 14.88 -4.73
CA PHE A 49 -8.44 15.72 -5.85
C PHE A 49 -8.19 15.10 -7.23
N SER A 50 -7.08 14.38 -7.42
CA SER A 50 -6.75 13.76 -8.71
C SER A 50 -7.60 12.52 -9.02
N VAL A 51 -8.05 11.81 -7.99
CA VAL A 51 -9.03 10.73 -8.11
C VAL A 51 -10.35 11.26 -8.70
N LEU A 52 -10.85 12.39 -8.19
CA LEU A 52 -12.05 13.05 -8.70
C LEU A 52 -11.84 13.61 -10.12
N LEU A 53 -10.69 14.25 -10.37
CA LEU A 53 -10.38 14.88 -11.65
C LEU A 53 -10.01 13.88 -12.75
N SER A 54 -9.47 12.70 -12.49
CA SER A 54 -9.12 11.73 -13.56
C SER A 54 -10.37 11.13 -14.24
N SER A 55 -11.47 10.98 -13.49
CA SER A 55 -12.76 10.52 -14.02
C SER A 55 -13.48 11.54 -14.92
N ILE A 56 -13.20 12.84 -14.74
CA ILE A 56 -13.75 13.95 -15.53
C ILE A 56 -12.72 14.47 -16.56
N GLY A 57 -11.44 14.36 -16.24
CA GLY A 57 -10.31 15.07 -16.85
C GLY A 57 -9.71 14.40 -18.07
N ARG A 58 -10.08 13.14 -18.39
CA ARG A 58 -9.76 12.57 -19.72
C ARG A 58 -10.33 13.41 -20.87
N GLN A 59 -11.39 14.20 -20.64
CA GLN A 59 -11.90 15.19 -21.61
C GLN A 59 -11.22 16.57 -21.52
N ALA A 60 -10.49 16.87 -20.45
CA ALA A 60 -9.94 18.21 -20.17
C ALA A 60 -8.39 18.29 -20.18
N GLY A 61 -7.68 17.18 -20.42
CA GLY A 61 -6.21 17.18 -20.53
C GLY A 61 -5.45 17.47 -19.22
N LEU A 62 -6.08 17.29 -18.07
CA LEU A 62 -5.45 17.54 -16.76
C LEU A 62 -4.56 16.37 -16.35
N SER A 63 -3.28 16.65 -16.07
CA SER A 63 -2.28 15.66 -15.65
C SER A 63 -2.47 15.25 -14.18
N ILE A 64 -2.44 13.94 -13.91
CA ILE A 64 -2.43 13.37 -12.55
C ILE A 64 -1.11 13.78 -11.86
N PRO A 65 -1.13 14.40 -10.66
CA PRO A 65 0.07 14.71 -9.88
C PRO A 65 0.92 13.46 -9.67
N ALA A 66 2.24 13.63 -9.69
CA ALA A 66 3.18 12.50 -9.60
C ALA A 66 3.02 11.68 -8.30
N SER A 67 2.61 12.34 -7.21
CA SER A 67 2.28 11.76 -5.90
C SER A 67 1.10 10.77 -5.94
N CYS A 68 0.25 10.86 -6.96
CA CYS A 68 -0.99 10.10 -7.10
C CYS A 68 -0.94 9.07 -8.22
N LYS A 69 0.20 8.98 -8.89
CA LYS A 69 0.49 7.90 -9.82
C LYS A 69 0.80 6.65 -9.02
N MET A 70 0.36 5.51 -9.54
CA MET A 70 0.74 4.21 -9.05
C MET A 70 2.27 4.11 -8.94
N LYS A 71 2.75 3.69 -7.76
CA LYS A 71 4.16 3.42 -7.52
C LYS A 71 4.60 2.23 -8.37
N ARG A 72 5.64 2.38 -9.20
CA ARG A 72 6.22 1.27 -9.96
C ARG A 72 7.44 0.74 -9.21
N MET A 73 7.43 -0.54 -8.90
CA MET A 73 8.47 -1.20 -8.12
C MET A 73 9.06 -2.34 -8.92
N ASN A 74 10.37 -2.29 -9.13
CA ASN A 74 11.14 -3.42 -9.65
C ASN A 74 11.92 -3.99 -8.46
N ILE A 75 11.37 -5.02 -7.84
CA ILE A 75 11.92 -5.59 -6.60
C ILE A 75 13.10 -6.49 -6.95
N GLY A 76 14.31 -6.02 -6.64
CA GLY A 76 15.58 -6.75 -6.78
C GLY A 76 16.16 -7.18 -5.44
N LEU A 77 17.31 -7.87 -5.47
CA LEU A 77 18.03 -8.26 -4.26
C LEU A 77 18.45 -7.05 -3.41
N SER A 78 18.81 -5.95 -4.07
CA SER A 78 19.18 -4.70 -3.40
C SER A 78 18.07 -4.14 -2.51
N ASP A 79 16.80 -4.43 -2.80
CA ASP A 79 15.67 -4.02 -1.98
C ASP A 79 15.46 -4.95 -0.77
N LEU A 80 15.88 -6.21 -0.88
CA LEU A 80 15.70 -7.23 0.15
C LEU A 80 16.88 -7.28 1.14
N GLU A 81 18.11 -7.11 0.67
CA GLU A 81 19.33 -7.18 1.47
C GLU A 81 19.31 -6.31 2.75
N PRO A 82 18.82 -5.05 2.71
CA PRO A 82 18.72 -4.22 3.91
C PRO A 82 17.77 -4.78 4.98
N ILE A 83 16.80 -5.62 4.59
CA ILE A 83 15.77 -6.19 5.47
C ILE A 83 16.23 -7.53 6.08
N VAL A 84 17.16 -8.24 5.42
CA VAL A 84 17.66 -9.56 5.86
C VAL A 84 18.16 -9.60 7.30
N PRO A 85 18.90 -8.61 7.84
CA PRO A 85 19.32 -8.62 9.24
C PRO A 85 18.14 -8.65 10.22
N LEU A 86 17.06 -7.93 9.91
CA LEU A 86 15.82 -7.97 10.69
C LEU A 86 15.13 -9.32 10.55
N ALA A 87 15.06 -9.86 9.33
CA ALA A 87 14.47 -11.18 9.07
C ALA A 87 15.17 -12.28 9.88
N LYS A 88 16.50 -12.29 9.92
CA LYS A 88 17.32 -13.22 10.73
C LYS A 88 16.90 -13.17 12.20
N LYS A 89 16.89 -11.97 12.79
CA LYS A 89 16.51 -11.76 14.20
C LYS A 89 15.09 -12.25 14.50
N ARG A 90 14.13 -11.99 13.60
CA ARG A 90 12.71 -12.36 13.80
C ARG A 90 12.52 -13.87 13.65
N ILE A 91 13.08 -14.48 12.61
CA ILE A 91 12.96 -15.92 12.36
C ILE A 91 13.60 -16.75 13.48
N GLU A 92 14.73 -16.31 14.02
CA GLU A 92 15.34 -16.96 15.20
C GLU A 92 14.41 -16.94 16.41
N SER A 93 13.66 -15.86 16.62
CA SER A 93 12.71 -15.73 17.74
C SER A 93 11.49 -16.64 17.63
N TYR A 94 11.12 -17.08 16.42
CA TYR A 94 10.01 -18.01 16.21
C TYR A 94 10.29 -19.41 16.75
N LYS A 95 11.56 -19.81 16.90
CA LYS A 95 11.91 -21.12 17.49
C LYS A 95 11.53 -21.23 18.96
N SER A 96 11.60 -20.11 19.67
CA SER A 96 11.37 -20.04 21.11
C SER A 96 9.94 -19.70 21.48
N ALA A 97 9.11 -19.31 20.50
CA ALA A 97 7.77 -18.82 20.72
C ALA A 97 6.79 -19.54 19.81
N ASP A 98 5.77 -20.16 20.42
CA ASP A 98 4.72 -20.85 19.69
C ASP A 98 3.72 -19.84 19.10
N TYR A 99 4.07 -19.28 17.95
CA TYR A 99 3.20 -18.40 17.18
C TYR A 99 2.27 -19.25 16.32
N ALA A 100 1.09 -19.57 16.85
CA ALA A 100 0.05 -20.26 16.10
C ALA A 100 -0.50 -19.39 14.97
N ILE A 101 -0.69 -19.98 13.78
CA ILE A 101 -1.28 -19.34 12.61
C ILE A 101 -2.70 -19.89 12.42
N SER A 102 -3.64 -19.00 12.12
CA SER A 102 -5.08 -19.31 12.00
C SER A 102 -5.38 -20.35 10.91
N THR A 103 -4.56 -20.40 9.86
CA THR A 103 -4.64 -21.38 8.77
C THR A 103 -4.02 -22.75 9.12
N GLY A 104 -3.53 -22.92 10.34
CA GLY A 104 -2.85 -24.12 10.82
C GLY A 104 -1.33 -24.02 10.76
N GLY A 105 -0.66 -24.65 11.73
CA GLY A 105 0.81 -24.64 11.88
C GLY A 105 1.32 -23.50 12.76
N SER A 106 2.65 -23.39 12.83
CA SER A 106 3.37 -22.35 13.57
C SER A 106 4.21 -21.49 12.63
N ALA A 107 4.58 -20.27 13.06
CA ALA A 107 5.52 -19.42 12.30
C ALA A 107 6.82 -20.15 11.93
N SER A 108 7.29 -21.05 12.80
CA SER A 108 8.51 -21.83 12.61
C SER A 108 8.40 -22.89 11.50
N ASP A 109 7.19 -23.33 11.16
CA ASP A 109 6.93 -24.22 10.03
C ASP A 109 7.07 -23.50 8.69
N HIS A 110 6.71 -22.21 8.66
CA HIS A 110 6.71 -21.37 7.45
C HIS A 110 8.03 -20.66 7.19
N PHE A 111 8.79 -20.36 8.26
CA PHE A 111 10.06 -19.65 8.20
C PHE A 111 11.14 -20.35 9.02
N LYS A 112 12.07 -21.02 8.34
CA LYS A 112 13.20 -21.71 8.97
C LYS A 112 14.44 -20.80 8.97
N PRO A 113 15.42 -20.99 9.88
CA PRO A 113 16.65 -20.20 9.95
C PRO A 113 17.62 -20.54 8.80
N ARG A 114 17.21 -20.29 7.56
CA ARG A 114 17.96 -20.56 6.32
C ARG A 114 18.03 -19.28 5.51
N GLU A 115 19.13 -19.08 4.79
CA GLU A 115 19.35 -17.88 3.99
C GLU A 115 18.15 -17.52 3.10
N LYS A 116 17.65 -18.51 2.36
CA LYS A 116 16.46 -18.39 1.51
C LYS A 116 15.20 -17.93 2.24
N ASP A 117 14.97 -18.41 3.46
CA ASP A 117 13.80 -18.05 4.25
C ASP A 117 13.91 -16.61 4.80
N TYR A 118 15.12 -16.08 4.98
CA TYR A 118 15.33 -14.66 5.31
C TYR A 118 14.92 -13.75 4.14
N TYR A 119 15.26 -14.14 2.91
CA TYR A 119 14.81 -13.43 1.71
C TYR A 119 13.31 -13.57 1.48
N LYS A 120 12.74 -14.76 1.67
CA LYS A 120 11.29 -15.00 1.63
C LYS A 120 10.54 -14.08 2.60
N TRP A 121 11.00 -14.02 3.85
CA TRP A 121 10.42 -13.15 4.86
C TRP A 121 10.54 -11.67 4.49
N SER A 122 11.70 -11.26 3.98
CA SER A 122 11.95 -9.88 3.54
C SER A 122 11.04 -9.47 2.40
N LEU A 123 10.81 -10.38 1.45
CA LEU A 123 9.89 -10.17 0.34
C LEU A 123 8.44 -10.04 0.82
N MET A 124 7.99 -10.94 1.70
CA MET A 124 6.65 -10.88 2.29
C MET A 124 6.44 -9.60 3.09
N ARG A 125 7.47 -9.13 3.81
CA ARG A 125 7.43 -7.85 4.50
C ARG A 125 7.24 -6.70 3.53
N LEU A 126 8.07 -6.60 2.50
CA LEU A 126 8.01 -5.51 1.52
C LEU A 126 6.63 -5.43 0.86
N VAL A 127 6.05 -6.56 0.45
CA VAL A 127 4.69 -6.61 -0.12
C VAL A 127 3.63 -6.24 0.92
N SER A 128 3.78 -6.69 2.17
CA SER A 128 2.83 -6.35 3.25
C SER A 128 2.90 -4.87 3.65
N ASP A 129 4.08 -4.26 3.61
CA ASP A 129 4.27 -2.83 3.83
C ASP A 129 3.56 -2.02 2.73
N GLU A 130 3.62 -2.46 1.47
CA GLU A 130 2.85 -1.83 0.38
C GLU A 130 1.32 -1.96 0.57
N LEU A 131 0.84 -3.10 1.11
CA LEU A 131 -0.56 -3.27 1.48
C LEU A 131 -0.97 -2.27 2.58
N VAL A 132 -0.13 -2.08 3.60
CA VAL A 132 -0.35 -1.10 4.68
C VAL A 132 -0.38 0.31 4.11
N ASP A 133 0.61 0.69 3.31
CA ASP A 133 0.69 2.00 2.68
C ASP A 133 -0.55 2.27 1.80
N CYS A 134 -1.01 1.25 1.06
CA CYS A 134 -2.21 1.35 0.24
C CYS A 134 -3.47 1.49 1.08
N PHE A 135 -3.56 0.75 2.18
CA PHE A 135 -4.69 0.81 3.11
C PHE A 135 -4.76 2.18 3.77
N ASP A 136 -3.63 2.72 4.24
CA ASP A 136 -3.60 4.05 4.85
C ASP A 136 -3.94 5.15 3.85
N LYS A 137 -3.56 5.01 2.58
CA LYS A 137 -3.96 5.93 1.50
C LYS A 137 -5.46 5.86 1.20
N GLY A 138 -6.01 4.65 1.07
CA GLY A 138 -7.41 4.43 0.69
C GLY A 138 -8.42 4.63 1.82
N TRP A 139 -8.06 4.22 3.03
CA TRP A 139 -8.97 4.12 4.19
C TRP A 139 -8.72 5.19 5.25
N ARG A 140 -7.48 5.32 5.76
CA ARG A 140 -7.13 6.37 6.75
C ARG A 140 -6.83 7.73 6.12
N GLY A 141 -6.89 7.79 4.80
CA GLY A 141 -6.81 8.98 4.00
C GLY A 141 -8.17 9.56 3.65
N GLU A 142 -9.28 9.18 4.32
CA GLU A 142 -10.67 9.62 4.10
C GLU A 142 -10.86 10.16 2.68
N LEU A 143 -11.05 9.26 1.71
CA LEU A 143 -11.44 9.70 0.38
C LEU A 143 -12.87 10.24 0.46
N GLU A 144 -13.01 11.47 0.99
CA GLU A 144 -14.22 12.24 0.99
C GLU A 144 -14.46 12.69 -0.44
N LEU A 145 -15.29 11.91 -1.12
CA LEU A 145 -15.77 12.29 -2.44
C LEU A 145 -16.82 13.37 -2.22
N ASP A 146 -16.65 14.56 -2.83
CA ASP A 146 -17.68 15.60 -2.82
C ASP A 146 -19.01 14.94 -3.24
N PRO A 147 -20.07 14.98 -2.40
CA PRO A 147 -21.32 14.28 -2.67
C PRO A 147 -21.92 14.61 -4.05
N ARG A 148 -21.70 15.82 -4.56
CA ARG A 148 -22.18 16.25 -5.89
C ARG A 148 -21.40 15.60 -7.02
N ILE A 149 -20.08 15.48 -6.87
CA ILE A 149 -19.24 14.77 -7.85
C ILE A 149 -19.51 13.28 -7.76
N TRP A 150 -19.61 12.76 -6.54
CA TRP A 150 -19.93 11.36 -6.29
C TRP A 150 -21.24 10.96 -6.93
N THR A 151 -22.31 11.73 -6.78
CA THR A 151 -23.61 11.43 -7.41
C THR A 151 -23.50 11.31 -8.93
N ASN A 152 -22.67 12.16 -9.57
CA ASN A 152 -22.45 12.13 -11.02
C ASN A 152 -21.52 10.99 -11.48
N VAL A 153 -20.47 10.70 -10.74
CA VAL A 153 -19.57 9.56 -11.02
C VAL A 153 -20.31 8.26 -10.79
N TYR A 154 -21.06 8.18 -9.69
CA TYR A 154 -21.88 7.04 -9.33
C TYR A 154 -22.94 6.77 -10.39
N SER A 155 -23.71 7.78 -10.82
CA SER A 155 -24.67 7.59 -11.92
C SER A 155 -23.95 7.16 -13.20
N ARG A 156 -22.94 7.87 -13.68
CA ARG A 156 -22.28 7.48 -14.95
C ARG A 156 -21.58 6.13 -14.92
N ALA A 157 -20.88 5.80 -13.84
CA ALA A 157 -20.04 4.62 -13.75
C ALA A 157 -20.79 3.40 -13.18
N PHE A 158 -21.91 3.58 -12.49
CA PHE A 158 -22.63 2.50 -11.80
C PHE A 158 -24.15 2.46 -12.09
N GLU A 159 -24.71 3.38 -12.88
CA GLU A 159 -26.11 3.28 -13.33
C GLU A 159 -26.33 2.03 -14.19
N GLY A 160 -27.35 1.25 -13.83
CA GLY A 160 -27.64 -0.05 -14.43
C GLY A 160 -26.68 -1.18 -14.06
N ARG A 161 -25.63 -0.92 -13.26
CA ARG A 161 -24.65 -1.93 -12.87
C ARG A 161 -25.11 -2.70 -11.63
N LYS A 162 -24.99 -4.03 -11.69
CA LYS A 162 -25.33 -4.96 -10.59
C LYS A 162 -24.22 -4.97 -9.53
N ALA A 163 -24.54 -5.52 -8.35
CA ALA A 163 -23.57 -5.84 -7.29
C ALA A 163 -22.34 -6.61 -7.85
N GLY A 164 -21.15 -6.32 -7.32
CA GLY A 164 -19.87 -6.89 -7.78
C GLY A 164 -18.98 -5.93 -8.60
N HIS A 165 -19.40 -4.68 -8.77
CA HIS A 165 -18.59 -3.61 -9.35
C HIS A 165 -18.02 -2.73 -8.26
N TYR A 166 -16.70 -2.55 -8.29
CA TYR A 166 -15.95 -1.82 -7.27
C TYR A 166 -15.19 -0.63 -7.83
N ILE A 167 -14.81 0.27 -6.94
CA ILE A 167 -13.77 1.27 -7.21
C ILE A 167 -12.44 0.67 -6.80
N CYS A 168 -11.48 0.70 -7.70
CA CYS A 168 -10.13 0.22 -7.45
C CYS A 168 -9.15 1.38 -7.55
N ILE A 169 -8.38 1.58 -6.48
CA ILE A 169 -7.27 2.53 -6.45
C ILE A 169 -5.98 1.72 -6.55
N LEU A 170 -5.24 1.90 -7.65
CA LEU A 170 -3.92 1.33 -7.86
C LEU A 170 -2.90 2.08 -7.03
N CYS A 171 -2.40 1.42 -5.99
CA CYS A 171 -1.37 1.99 -5.12
C CYS A 171 0.02 1.71 -5.67
N SER A 172 0.28 0.47 -6.07
CA SER A 172 1.56 0.08 -6.65
C SER A 172 1.45 -1.05 -7.66
N ARG A 173 2.42 -1.12 -8.58
CA ARG A 173 2.70 -2.24 -9.47
C ARG A 173 4.09 -2.76 -9.17
N MET A 174 4.19 -4.03 -8.87
CA MET A 174 5.40 -4.76 -8.52
C MET A 174 5.78 -5.70 -9.66
N VAL A 175 7.05 -5.67 -10.02
CA VAL A 175 7.71 -6.61 -10.92
C VAL A 175 8.92 -7.17 -10.17
N PHE A 176 9.08 -8.49 -10.16
CA PHE A 176 10.19 -9.14 -9.47
C PHE A 176 11.37 -9.33 -10.42
N GLY A 177 12.56 -8.92 -9.98
CA GLY A 177 13.80 -9.07 -10.73
C GLY A 177 14.24 -10.53 -10.85
N ASP A 178 14.99 -10.84 -11.91
CA ASP A 178 15.49 -12.20 -12.15
C ASP A 178 16.48 -12.66 -11.08
N ASP A 179 17.18 -11.71 -10.45
CA ASP A 179 18.04 -11.93 -9.31
C ASP A 179 17.27 -12.46 -8.08
N VAL A 180 16.10 -11.89 -7.78
CA VAL A 180 15.19 -12.39 -6.72
C VAL A 180 14.62 -13.75 -7.11
N LYS A 181 14.18 -13.94 -8.35
CA LYS A 181 13.65 -15.23 -8.83
C LYS A 181 14.68 -16.34 -8.68
N SER A 182 15.96 -16.06 -8.95
CA SER A 182 17.05 -17.03 -8.86
C SER A 182 17.27 -17.61 -7.44
N LEU A 183 16.78 -16.95 -6.39
CA LEU A 183 16.83 -17.46 -5.01
C LEU A 183 15.83 -18.59 -4.74
N PHE A 184 14.80 -18.71 -5.57
CA PHE A 184 13.67 -19.63 -5.35
C PHE A 184 13.62 -20.71 -6.44
N SER A 185 13.12 -21.88 -6.09
CA SER A 185 12.94 -22.95 -7.07
C SER A 185 11.71 -22.67 -7.94
N GLU A 186 11.71 -23.18 -9.18
CA GLU A 186 10.57 -23.08 -10.11
C GLU A 186 9.21 -23.44 -9.47
N PRO A 187 9.08 -24.51 -8.66
CA PRO A 187 7.83 -24.79 -7.96
C PRO A 187 7.40 -23.70 -6.98
N GLU A 188 8.33 -23.01 -6.31
CA GLU A 188 7.99 -21.93 -5.38
C GLU A 188 7.61 -20.65 -6.12
N ILE A 189 8.31 -20.33 -7.22
CA ILE A 189 7.97 -19.21 -8.10
C ILE A 189 6.52 -19.31 -8.56
N LYS A 190 6.12 -20.52 -8.99
CA LYS A 190 4.79 -20.80 -9.57
C LYS A 190 3.69 -21.08 -8.55
N ARG A 191 4.00 -21.71 -7.41
CA ARG A 191 3.00 -21.95 -6.34
C ARG A 191 2.65 -20.67 -5.59
N GLY A 192 3.56 -19.69 -5.62
CA GLY A 192 3.36 -18.40 -5.00
C GLY A 192 3.64 -18.39 -3.49
N PHE A 193 3.52 -17.19 -2.95
CA PHE A 193 3.87 -16.78 -1.61
C PHE A 193 2.60 -16.30 -0.92
N LEU A 194 2.08 -17.11 0.00
CA LEU A 194 0.94 -16.73 0.82
C LEU A 194 1.40 -15.76 1.92
N LEU A 195 0.75 -14.60 2.03
CA LEU A 195 1.11 -13.57 3.00
C LEU A 195 0.55 -13.83 4.40
N ALA A 196 -0.57 -14.54 4.54
CA ALA A 196 -1.22 -14.72 5.84
C ALA A 196 -0.29 -15.22 6.97
N PRO A 197 0.57 -16.25 6.76
CA PRO A 197 1.55 -16.66 7.77
C PRO A 197 2.46 -15.54 8.26
N PHE A 198 2.86 -14.62 7.37
CA PHE A 198 3.64 -13.44 7.73
C PHE A 198 2.78 -12.41 8.47
N MET A 199 1.61 -12.09 7.90
CA MET A 199 0.76 -11.00 8.37
C MET A 199 0.15 -11.24 9.74
N GLU A 200 -0.03 -12.50 10.14
CA GLU A 200 -0.57 -12.86 11.45
C GLU A 200 0.44 -12.70 12.59
N VAL A 201 1.73 -12.91 12.31
CA VAL A 201 2.78 -12.98 13.34
C VAL A 201 3.60 -11.70 13.43
N GLU A 202 3.79 -11.02 12.29
CA GLU A 202 4.49 -9.75 12.24
C GLU A 202 3.58 -8.58 12.58
N LYS A 203 4.21 -7.50 13.09
CA LYS A 203 3.49 -6.35 13.63
C LYS A 203 3.83 -5.04 12.93
N VAL A 204 2.82 -4.21 12.80
CA VAL A 204 2.86 -2.81 12.39
C VAL A 204 2.01 -2.01 13.38
N GLU A 205 2.55 -0.90 13.88
CA GLU A 205 1.90 -0.07 14.92
C GLU A 205 1.41 -0.87 16.16
N GLY A 206 2.16 -1.91 16.55
CA GLY A 206 1.84 -2.76 17.71
C GLY A 206 0.73 -3.80 17.49
N LYS A 207 0.01 -3.75 16.36
CA LYS A 207 -0.98 -4.75 15.92
C LYS A 207 -0.34 -5.71 14.91
N SER A 208 -0.89 -6.90 14.71
CA SER A 208 -0.47 -7.72 13.56
C SER A 208 -0.87 -7.05 12.24
N TYR A 209 -0.16 -7.30 11.14
CA TYR A 209 -0.57 -6.78 9.83
C TYR A 209 -1.99 -7.20 9.48
N MET A 210 -2.35 -8.45 9.77
CA MET A 210 -3.71 -8.96 9.54
C MET A 210 -4.76 -8.14 10.30
N ASN A 211 -4.51 -7.82 11.58
CA ASN A 211 -5.45 -7.02 12.39
C ASN A 211 -5.47 -5.56 11.97
N PHE A 212 -4.33 -5.02 11.54
CA PHE A 212 -4.23 -3.65 11.04
C PHE A 212 -5.03 -3.48 9.74
N LEU A 213 -4.77 -4.36 8.76
CA LEU A 213 -5.38 -4.30 7.43
C LEU A 213 -6.86 -4.69 7.42
N SER A 214 -7.35 -5.37 8.46
CA SER A 214 -8.76 -5.74 8.61
C SER A 214 -9.57 -4.77 9.48
N GLU A 215 -8.96 -3.69 9.98
CA GLU A 215 -9.60 -2.71 10.85
C GLU A 215 -10.70 -1.93 10.10
N GLY A 216 -11.96 -2.18 10.47
CA GLY A 216 -13.12 -1.55 9.80
C GLY A 216 -13.46 -2.13 8.43
N VAL A 217 -12.78 -3.21 8.03
CA VAL A 217 -13.13 -4.02 6.85
C VAL A 217 -14.34 -4.90 7.19
N ARG A 218 -15.27 -5.02 6.24
CA ARG A 218 -16.42 -5.92 6.37
C ARG A 218 -15.97 -7.37 6.57
N GLU A 219 -16.68 -8.11 7.42
CA GLU A 219 -16.31 -9.49 7.77
C GLU A 219 -16.21 -10.39 6.53
N ASP A 220 -17.16 -10.24 5.60
CA ASP A 220 -17.20 -10.99 4.35
C ASP A 220 -16.08 -10.61 3.38
N TRP A 221 -15.23 -9.62 3.66
CA TRP A 221 -14.10 -9.22 2.82
C TRP A 221 -12.75 -9.56 3.44
N LYS A 222 -12.70 -9.91 4.73
CA LYS A 222 -11.46 -10.27 5.42
C LYS A 222 -10.78 -11.49 4.81
N TYR A 223 -11.54 -12.39 4.17
CA TYR A 223 -10.97 -13.53 3.46
C TYR A 223 -9.95 -13.11 2.37
N LYS A 224 -10.12 -11.93 1.76
CA LYS A 224 -9.19 -11.43 0.74
C LYS A 224 -7.77 -11.23 1.29
N LEU A 225 -7.66 -10.85 2.57
CA LEU A 225 -6.38 -10.73 3.26
C LEU A 225 -5.85 -12.12 3.65
N GLN A 226 -6.72 -13.03 4.09
CA GLN A 226 -6.34 -14.40 4.46
C GLN A 226 -5.74 -15.19 3.29
N TYR A 227 -6.26 -14.97 2.08
CA TYR A 227 -5.79 -15.63 0.86
C TYR A 227 -4.88 -14.73 0.01
N ALA A 228 -4.44 -13.59 0.55
CA ALA A 228 -3.52 -12.71 -0.17
C ALA A 228 -2.19 -13.43 -0.41
N GLY A 229 -1.80 -13.49 -1.69
CA GLY A 229 -0.54 -14.06 -2.10
C GLY A 229 -0.15 -13.60 -3.48
N PHE A 230 1.08 -13.89 -3.87
CA PHE A 230 1.64 -13.49 -5.15
C PHE A 230 2.63 -14.53 -5.67
N THR A 231 2.86 -14.55 -6.98
CA THR A 231 3.92 -15.31 -7.64
C THR A 231 5.03 -14.37 -8.10
N LEU A 232 6.16 -14.90 -8.55
CA LEU A 232 7.27 -14.07 -9.05
C LEU A 232 7.34 -13.97 -10.58
N ASP A 233 6.52 -14.75 -11.29
CA ASP A 233 6.47 -14.78 -12.76
C ASP A 233 5.63 -13.64 -13.34
N GLU A 234 4.57 -13.25 -12.65
CA GLU A 234 3.64 -12.22 -13.11
C GLU A 234 3.88 -10.86 -12.43
N PRO A 235 3.55 -9.73 -13.10
CA PRO A 235 3.43 -8.43 -12.44
C PRO A 235 2.21 -8.40 -11.51
N TRP A 236 2.40 -7.93 -10.28
CA TRP A 236 1.33 -7.82 -9.29
C TRP A 236 1.00 -6.37 -8.99
N ALA A 237 -0.25 -6.10 -8.65
CA ALA A 237 -0.73 -4.80 -8.21
C ALA A 237 -1.23 -4.85 -6.78
N VAL A 238 -0.93 -3.79 -6.04
CA VAL A 238 -1.54 -3.51 -4.74
C VAL A 238 -2.69 -2.55 -4.98
N LEU A 239 -3.89 -2.99 -4.61
CA LEU A 239 -5.14 -2.27 -4.84
C LEU A 239 -5.84 -1.97 -3.53
N PHE A 240 -6.42 -0.79 -3.40
CA PHE A 240 -7.53 -0.55 -2.47
C PHE A 240 -8.84 -0.71 -3.23
N VAL A 241 -9.63 -1.70 -2.83
CA VAL A 241 -10.93 -2.01 -3.44
C VAL A 241 -12.02 -1.50 -2.53
N ALA A 242 -12.83 -0.58 -3.04
CA ALA A 242 -13.88 0.08 -2.29
C ALA A 242 -15.28 -0.27 -2.84
N ASP A 243 -16.21 -0.50 -1.92
CA ASP A 243 -17.63 -0.63 -2.20
C ASP A 243 -18.22 0.76 -2.49
N PRO A 244 -18.80 0.99 -3.68
CA PRO A 244 -19.43 2.28 -3.99
C PRO A 244 -20.79 2.47 -3.28
N PHE A 245 -21.32 1.48 -2.59
CA PHE A 245 -22.66 1.55 -1.98
C PHE A 245 -22.64 1.99 -0.50
N THR A 246 -21.55 2.57 -0.01
CA THR A 246 -21.51 3.06 1.37
C THR A 246 -22.37 4.30 1.57
N LYS A 247 -23.25 4.22 2.57
CA LYS A 247 -24.03 5.35 3.04
C LYS A 247 -23.06 6.38 3.61
N GLU A 248 -23.26 7.66 3.31
CA GLU A 248 -22.53 8.82 3.87
C GLU A 248 -21.19 9.19 3.20
N GLY A 249 -20.90 8.73 1.98
CA GLY A 249 -19.73 9.22 1.21
C GLY A 249 -18.37 8.77 1.74
N LYS A 250 -18.35 7.91 2.77
CA LYS A 250 -17.15 7.23 3.27
C LYS A 250 -17.02 5.88 2.58
N LEU A 251 -16.03 5.70 1.71
CA LEU A 251 -15.80 4.43 1.03
C LEU A 251 -15.29 3.36 2.00
N SER A 252 -16.04 2.27 2.19
CA SER A 252 -15.57 1.05 2.86
C SER A 252 -14.85 0.18 1.85
N GLY A 253 -13.65 -0.25 2.21
CA GLY A 253 -12.81 -1.01 1.30
C GLY A 253 -11.88 -1.97 2.02
N VAL A 254 -11.12 -2.70 1.20
CA VAL A 254 -10.08 -3.63 1.63
C VAL A 254 -8.92 -3.52 0.67
N VAL A 255 -7.71 -3.72 1.16
CA VAL A 255 -6.57 -3.90 0.26
C VAL A 255 -6.47 -5.33 -0.23
N GLN A 256 -6.05 -5.49 -1.48
CA GLN A 256 -5.81 -6.80 -2.06
C GLN A 256 -4.65 -6.78 -3.05
N LEU A 257 -4.11 -7.96 -3.30
CA LEU A 257 -3.19 -8.23 -4.40
C LEU A 257 -3.99 -8.76 -5.60
N ALA A 258 -3.66 -8.28 -6.79
CA ALA A 258 -4.19 -8.82 -8.04
C ALA A 258 -3.08 -8.87 -9.09
N GLU A 259 -3.12 -9.85 -9.97
CA GLU A 259 -2.27 -9.84 -11.18
C GLU A 259 -2.62 -8.59 -11.99
N TYR A 260 -1.61 -7.79 -12.34
CA TYR A 260 -1.82 -6.45 -12.89
C TYR A 260 -2.60 -6.50 -14.22
N ASP A 261 -2.33 -7.51 -15.05
CA ASP A 261 -2.97 -7.67 -16.35
C ASP A 261 -4.44 -8.12 -16.25
N LYS A 262 -4.88 -8.58 -15.06
CA LYS A 262 -6.26 -9.07 -14.85
C LYS A 262 -7.21 -8.02 -14.28
N ILE A 263 -6.72 -6.89 -13.76
CA ILE A 263 -7.51 -5.90 -12.99
C ILE A 263 -8.76 -5.40 -13.72
N THR A 264 -8.70 -5.25 -15.05
CA THR A 264 -9.83 -4.80 -15.88
C THR A 264 -10.82 -5.90 -16.25
N THR A 265 -10.45 -7.17 -16.06
CA THR A 265 -11.24 -8.33 -16.51
C THR A 265 -11.80 -9.17 -15.36
N ASP A 266 -11.04 -9.31 -14.27
CA ASP A 266 -11.33 -10.15 -13.11
C ASP A 266 -10.44 -9.70 -11.95
N LEU A 267 -11.02 -9.31 -10.81
CA LEU A 267 -10.25 -9.01 -9.59
C LEU A 267 -9.84 -10.26 -8.82
N GLY A 268 -10.22 -11.45 -9.30
CA GLY A 268 -10.06 -12.71 -8.61
C GLY A 268 -11.31 -13.08 -7.81
N GLY A 269 -11.74 -14.34 -7.96
CA GLY A 269 -12.85 -14.93 -7.23
C GLY A 269 -14.07 -15.23 -8.09
N THR A 270 -14.02 -16.27 -8.93
CA THR A 270 -15.26 -17.01 -9.20
C THR A 270 -15.54 -17.83 -7.94
N GLU A 271 -16.61 -17.53 -7.20
CA GLU A 271 -17.19 -18.52 -6.28
C GLU A 271 -17.45 -19.80 -7.08
N LYS A 272 -16.50 -20.75 -7.06
CA LYS A 272 -16.79 -22.10 -7.49
C LYS A 272 -17.67 -22.68 -6.39
N LYS A 273 -18.95 -22.86 -6.70
CA LYS A 273 -19.84 -23.71 -5.92
C LYS A 273 -19.11 -25.01 -5.61
N TYR A 274 -18.77 -25.23 -4.34
CA TYR A 274 -18.57 -26.59 -3.89
C TYR A 274 -19.93 -27.28 -4.03
N ALA A 275 -19.96 -28.41 -4.74
CA ALA A 275 -21.15 -29.21 -4.99
C ALA A 275 -21.62 -29.97 -3.72
N SER A 276 -21.57 -29.33 -2.55
CA SER A 276 -22.30 -29.77 -1.36
C SER A 276 -23.48 -28.81 -1.19
N GLY A 277 -24.64 -29.22 -1.71
CA GLY A 277 -25.83 -28.41 -1.82
C GLY A 277 -26.27 -27.77 -0.51
N ILE A 278 -26.80 -26.55 -0.62
CA ILE A 278 -27.98 -25.99 0.09
C ILE A 278 -28.09 -24.46 -0.16
N ILE A 279 -27.14 -23.80 -0.83
CA ILE A 279 -27.30 -22.38 -1.24
C ILE A 279 -26.99 -22.21 -2.74
N PRO A 280 -27.91 -21.71 -3.57
CA PRO A 280 -27.61 -21.36 -4.95
C PRO A 280 -26.73 -20.09 -4.96
N GLY A 281 -25.41 -20.24 -4.87
CA GLY A 281 -24.46 -19.15 -5.08
C GLY A 281 -24.48 -18.67 -6.53
N VAL A 282 -24.58 -17.37 -6.74
CA VAL A 282 -24.41 -16.74 -8.05
C VAL A 282 -22.93 -16.42 -8.20
N GLU A 283 -22.29 -16.90 -9.28
CA GLU A 283 -20.91 -16.53 -9.62
C GLU A 283 -20.85 -15.00 -9.80
N ARG A 284 -20.47 -14.28 -8.75
CA ARG A 284 -20.24 -12.83 -8.82
C ARG A 284 -18.78 -12.62 -9.13
N ARG A 285 -18.48 -12.34 -10.39
CA ARG A 285 -17.16 -11.87 -10.79
C ARG A 285 -16.98 -10.45 -10.29
N GLU A 286 -16.04 -10.26 -9.38
CA GLU A 286 -15.66 -8.95 -8.91
C GLU A 286 -14.85 -8.22 -9.99
N ARG A 287 -15.19 -6.96 -10.28
CA ARG A 287 -14.53 -6.17 -11.31
C ARG A 287 -14.31 -4.74 -10.87
N CYS A 288 -13.18 -4.16 -11.27
CA CYS A 288 -12.97 -2.72 -11.17
C CYS A 288 -13.80 -2.01 -12.22
N ALA A 289 -14.92 -1.41 -11.81
CA ALA A 289 -15.72 -0.55 -12.66
C ALA A 289 -15.02 0.78 -12.95
N VAL A 290 -14.22 1.24 -11.98
CA VAL A 290 -13.38 2.43 -12.05
C VAL A 290 -12.00 2.05 -11.53
N ILE A 291 -10.98 2.41 -12.30
CA ILE A 291 -9.57 2.21 -11.95
C ILE A 291 -8.92 3.59 -11.86
N ILE A 292 -8.29 3.87 -10.73
CA ILE A 292 -7.61 5.14 -10.47
C ILE A 292 -6.13 4.87 -10.22
N GLY A 293 -5.25 5.69 -10.80
CA GLY A 293 -3.81 5.66 -10.52
C GLY A 293 -2.92 5.09 -11.63
N ASP A 294 -3.51 4.53 -12.70
CA ASP A 294 -2.76 4.08 -13.89
C ASP A 294 -2.26 5.24 -14.78
#